data_AF-A0A4Y2EIX8-F1
#
_entry.id   AF-A0A4Y2EIX8-F1
#
_cell.length_a   1.000
_cell.length_b   1.000
_cell.length_c   1.000
_cell.angle_alpha   90.00
_cell.angle_beta   90.00
_cell.angle_gamma   90.00
#
_symmetry.space_group_name_H-M   'P 1'
#
loop_
_entity.id
_entity.type
_entity.pdbx_description
1 polymer ?
#
loop_
_entity_poly.entity_id
_entity_poly.type
_entity_poly.pdbx_seq_one_letter_code
_entity_poly.pdbx_strand_id
1 'polypeptide(L)'
;MSLDMKGLMKEDKGPTTKRKILSTVHRIFDPIGFSCPVTLEPKCLLQECWKLGLPWDAELPLLITERFERWKMKLPKLNALQIPRCVREDFVEDSKLSIHVFCDASQSAYATCIFLRAESADNTSCQLIQARNRVAPLKKISIPRLELLYYTIGARLAKATISELGLEKIPIFYWSDSMNALYWIKRNENWATFVYNRVLEIRKLTNPEDWRHISGTLNPADLPSRGSNAEELVKSLWWEGPNWLRRPIEDRPVSETIPDFDVVNSEKRKTIVSVTNTTTEQLEYFSKVSSFRKMTRITAWIFRFYKNAKTQKKERKGGTLDLEEVEAAEKFILKQVQSQCFSGNEKLNLDIPGFDAFVRVKTKISQRSDIRDYFQFCCLQSMLLSGNLFLKSMLNLVMLGYRF
;
A
#
# COMPACT_ATOMS: atom_id res chain seq x y z
N MET A 1 -3.02 18.61 39.38
CA MET A 1 -4.09 19.25 38.57
C MET A 1 -5.41 18.60 38.95
N SER A 2 -6.46 19.40 39.13
CA SER A 2 -7.84 18.92 39.38
C SER A 2 -8.77 19.52 38.34
N LEU A 3 -9.72 18.73 37.84
CA LEU A 3 -10.80 19.21 36.97
C LEU A 3 -11.92 19.74 37.86
N ASP A 4 -12.26 21.04 37.78
CA ASP A 4 -13.37 21.59 38.55
C ASP A 4 -14.70 21.41 37.80
N MET A 5 -15.54 20.52 38.32
CA MET A 5 -16.84 20.20 37.73
C MET A 5 -18.01 20.97 38.37
N LYS A 6 -17.77 21.84 39.37
CA LYS A 6 -18.84 22.49 40.16
C LYS A 6 -19.78 23.37 39.32
N GLY A 7 -19.28 23.98 38.23
CA GLY A 7 -20.07 24.82 37.33
C GLY A 7 -20.92 24.08 36.29
N LEU A 8 -20.69 22.78 36.09
CA LEU A 8 -21.33 21.96 35.05
C LEU A 8 -22.69 21.39 35.46
N MET A 9 -22.99 21.38 36.77
CA MET A 9 -24.22 20.81 37.33
C MET A 9 -25.36 21.81 37.52
N LYS A 10 -25.22 23.06 37.07
CA LYS A 10 -26.37 23.98 37.07
C LYS A 10 -27.51 23.37 36.25
N GLU A 11 -28.71 23.34 36.84
CA GLU A 11 -29.93 22.99 36.11
C GLU A 11 -30.08 23.95 34.94
N ASP A 12 -30.01 23.39 33.75
CA ASP A 12 -30.13 24.15 32.52
C ASP A 12 -31.55 23.91 32.02
N LYS A 13 -32.43 24.88 32.27
CA LYS A 13 -33.86 24.80 31.96
C LYS A 13 -34.07 24.65 30.45
N GLY A 14 -34.98 23.77 30.03
CA GLY A 14 -35.34 23.57 28.62
C GLY A 14 -34.78 22.28 28.00
N PRO A 15 -35.22 21.95 26.77
CA PRO A 15 -34.90 20.68 26.10
C PRO A 15 -33.40 20.52 25.85
N THR A 16 -32.95 19.27 25.75
CA THR A 16 -31.57 18.98 25.36
C THR A 16 -31.43 19.19 23.86
N THR A 17 -30.45 20.02 23.46
CA THR A 17 -30.16 20.40 22.07
C THR A 17 -28.70 20.12 21.70
N LYS A 18 -28.36 20.11 20.41
CA LYS A 18 -26.95 19.98 19.96
C LYS A 18 -26.07 21.08 20.56
N ARG A 19 -26.58 22.31 20.63
CA ARG A 19 -25.87 23.45 21.22
C ARG A 19 -25.54 23.21 22.69
N LYS A 20 -26.48 22.63 23.44
CA LYS A 20 -26.32 22.29 24.86
C LYS A 20 -25.31 21.17 25.09
N ILE A 21 -25.31 20.13 24.24
CA ILE A 21 -24.27 19.09 24.28
C ILE A 21 -22.89 19.72 24.07
N LEU A 22 -22.73 20.49 22.98
CA LEU A 22 -21.44 21.10 22.64
C LEU A 22 -20.95 22.07 23.73
N SER A 23 -21.82 22.96 24.21
CA SER A 23 -21.45 23.94 25.24
C SER A 23 -21.05 23.27 26.56
N THR A 24 -21.71 22.17 26.93
CA THR A 24 -21.39 21.40 28.14
C THR A 24 -20.02 20.73 28.02
N VAL A 25 -19.72 20.08 26.88
CA VAL A 25 -18.41 19.44 26.67
C VAL A 25 -17.27 20.45 26.70
N HIS A 26 -17.45 21.60 26.04
CA HIS A 26 -16.42 22.63 25.94
C HIS A 26 -16.13 23.39 27.25
N ARG A 27 -16.99 23.26 28.26
CA ARG A 27 -16.71 23.76 29.63
C ARG A 27 -15.67 22.92 30.36
N ILE A 28 -15.41 21.69 29.92
CA ILE A 28 -14.37 20.84 30.49
C ILE A 28 -13.03 21.32 29.91
N PHE A 29 -12.31 22.12 30.68
CA PHE A 29 -10.99 22.62 30.29
C PHE A 29 -9.91 21.58 30.59
N ASP A 30 -9.42 20.94 29.54
CA ASP A 30 -8.41 19.88 29.64
C ASP A 30 -7.40 19.99 28.48
N PRO A 31 -6.40 20.88 28.61
CA PRO A 31 -5.40 21.09 27.57
C PRO A 31 -4.45 19.91 27.39
N ILE A 32 -4.34 18.99 28.36
CA ILE A 32 -3.45 17.83 28.26
C ILE A 32 -4.20 16.62 27.69
N GLY A 33 -5.50 16.48 27.99
CA GLY A 33 -6.35 15.41 27.47
C GLY A 33 -6.57 14.25 28.45
N PHE A 34 -6.39 14.46 29.76
CA PHE A 34 -6.67 13.44 30.78
C PHE A 34 -8.12 12.95 30.76
N SER A 35 -9.06 13.85 30.53
CA SER A 35 -10.50 13.60 30.43
C SER A 35 -10.96 13.19 29.03
N CYS A 36 -10.04 13.06 28.06
CA CYS A 36 -10.43 12.74 26.68
C CYS A 36 -11.25 11.44 26.55
N PRO A 37 -11.00 10.35 27.32
CA PRO A 37 -11.88 9.16 27.28
C PRO A 37 -13.33 9.49 27.65
N VAL A 38 -13.52 10.35 28.65
CA VAL A 38 -14.85 10.72 29.15
C VAL A 38 -15.55 11.70 28.21
N THR A 39 -14.81 12.63 27.61
CA THR A 39 -15.39 13.59 26.67
C THR A 39 -15.69 13.00 25.29
N LEU A 40 -15.41 11.71 25.05
CA LEU A 40 -15.67 11.09 23.75
C LEU A 40 -17.17 10.92 23.48
N GLU A 41 -17.91 10.34 24.42
CA GLU A 41 -19.33 10.01 24.26
C GLU A 41 -20.15 11.20 23.72
N PRO A 42 -20.09 12.42 24.31
CA PRO A 42 -20.88 13.53 23.80
C PRO A 42 -20.40 14.04 22.43
N LYS A 43 -19.12 13.82 22.04
CA LYS A 43 -18.66 14.09 20.67
C LYS A 43 -19.30 13.10 19.68
N CYS A 44 -19.44 11.83 20.07
CA CYS A 44 -20.15 10.82 19.29
C CYS A 44 -21.65 11.13 19.20
N LEU A 45 -22.31 11.49 20.31
CA LEU A 45 -23.71 11.92 20.32
C LEU A 45 -23.93 13.11 19.39
N LEU A 46 -23.03 14.09 19.42
CA LEU A 46 -23.09 15.22 18.50
C LEU A 46 -23.04 14.72 17.05
N GLN A 47 -22.08 13.84 16.69
CA GLN A 47 -22.00 13.23 15.36
C GLN A 47 -23.29 12.48 14.97
N GLU A 48 -23.91 11.74 15.88
CA GLU A 48 -25.20 11.08 15.65
C GLU A 48 -26.29 12.10 15.30
N CYS A 49 -26.36 13.23 16.02
CA CYS A 49 -27.31 14.30 15.70
C CYS A 49 -27.08 14.90 14.29
N TRP A 50 -25.83 14.99 13.84
CA TRP A 50 -25.51 15.42 12.47
C TRP A 50 -25.98 14.40 11.42
N LYS A 51 -25.85 13.09 11.70
CA LYS A 51 -26.36 12.03 10.81
C LYS A 51 -27.88 12.11 10.65
N LEU A 52 -28.59 12.50 11.71
CA LEU A 52 -30.04 12.69 11.71
C LEU A 52 -30.51 14.00 11.06
N GLY A 53 -29.60 14.89 10.65
CA GLY A 53 -29.96 16.17 10.02
C GLY A 53 -30.66 17.17 10.96
N LEU A 54 -30.53 17.00 12.28
CA LEU A 54 -31.20 17.87 13.26
C LEU A 54 -30.59 19.29 13.24
N PRO A 55 -31.37 20.38 13.35
CA PRO A 55 -30.85 21.74 13.49
C PRO A 55 -30.26 21.98 14.90
N TRP A 56 -29.54 23.09 15.09
CA TRP A 56 -28.77 23.36 16.31
C TRP A 56 -29.59 23.39 17.60
N ASP A 57 -30.79 23.97 17.53
CA ASP A 57 -31.64 24.28 18.68
C ASP A 57 -32.90 23.42 18.73
N ALA A 58 -33.00 22.37 17.89
CA ALA A 58 -34.07 21.38 18.01
C ALA A 58 -33.89 20.50 19.25
N GLU A 59 -35.02 20.11 19.83
CA GLU A 59 -35.09 19.07 20.84
C GLU A 59 -34.59 17.74 20.27
N LEU A 60 -33.70 17.09 21.01
CA LEU A 60 -33.09 15.84 20.60
C LEU A 60 -33.99 14.63 20.92
N PRO A 61 -33.93 13.56 20.09
CA PRO A 61 -34.60 12.30 20.39
C PRO A 61 -34.29 11.78 21.79
N LEU A 62 -35.30 11.18 22.44
CA LEU A 62 -35.22 10.70 23.83
C LEU A 62 -33.96 9.86 24.10
N LEU A 63 -33.63 8.93 23.19
CA LEU A 63 -32.46 8.06 23.32
C LEU A 63 -31.13 8.83 23.40
N ILE A 64 -30.98 9.92 22.63
CA ILE A 64 -29.77 10.76 22.65
C ILE A 64 -29.73 11.58 23.94
N THR A 65 -30.89 12.13 24.33
CA THR A 65 -31.05 12.91 25.57
C THR A 65 -30.71 12.06 26.80
N GLU A 66 -31.25 10.84 26.91
CA GLU A 66 -30.98 9.94 28.03
C GLU A 66 -29.50 9.57 28.15
N ARG A 67 -28.82 9.30 27.03
CA ARG A 67 -27.38 9.01 27.02
C ARG A 67 -26.57 10.22 27.48
N PHE A 68 -26.91 11.42 26.98
CA PHE A 68 -26.23 12.65 27.39
C PHE A 68 -26.43 12.95 28.88
N GLU A 69 -27.64 12.82 29.41
CA GLU A 69 -27.91 13.05 30.83
C GLU A 69 -27.22 12.00 31.71
N ARG A 70 -27.20 10.72 31.30
CA ARG A 70 -26.46 9.67 32.00
C ARG A 70 -24.96 9.97 32.06
N TRP A 71 -24.39 10.43 30.95
CA TRP A 71 -23.00 10.89 30.91
C TRP A 71 -22.78 12.07 31.88
N LYS A 72 -23.65 13.08 31.81
CA LYS A 72 -23.57 14.31 32.64
C LYS A 72 -23.66 14.00 34.13
N MET A 73 -24.53 13.08 34.55
CA MET A 73 -24.67 12.67 35.97
C MET A 73 -23.39 12.04 36.53
N LYS A 74 -22.59 11.38 35.70
CA LYS A 74 -21.33 10.75 36.15
C LYS A 74 -20.15 11.71 36.22
N LEU A 75 -20.22 12.86 35.54
CA LEU A 75 -19.14 13.84 35.45
C LEU A 75 -18.51 14.29 36.79
N PRO A 76 -19.25 14.48 37.90
CA PRO A 76 -18.66 14.93 39.17
C PRO A 76 -17.60 13.98 39.72
N LYS A 77 -17.62 12.71 39.31
CA LYS A 77 -16.59 11.73 39.69
C LYS A 77 -15.20 12.14 39.20
N LEU A 78 -15.09 12.98 38.16
CA LEU A 78 -13.82 13.55 37.72
C LEU A 78 -13.16 14.48 38.76
N ASN A 79 -13.90 15.00 39.74
CA ASN A 79 -13.31 15.80 40.82
C ASN A 79 -12.35 14.97 41.70
N ALA A 80 -12.46 13.63 41.69
CA ALA A 80 -11.56 12.73 42.42
C ALA A 80 -10.22 12.50 41.71
N LEU A 81 -10.08 12.96 40.47
CA LEU A 81 -8.85 12.82 39.69
C LEU A 81 -7.77 13.74 40.26
N GLN A 82 -6.69 13.14 40.77
CA GLN A 82 -5.52 13.84 41.28
C GLN A 82 -4.30 13.42 40.47
N ILE A 83 -3.78 14.36 39.68
CA ILE A 83 -2.60 14.11 38.83
C ILE A 83 -1.47 15.06 39.25
N PRO A 84 -0.26 14.56 39.52
CA PRO A 84 0.92 15.40 39.75
C PRO A 84 1.11 16.41 38.62
N ARG A 85 1.31 17.68 38.96
CA ARG A 85 1.45 18.76 37.96
C ARG A 85 2.81 18.69 37.27
N CYS A 86 3.86 18.46 38.05
CA CYS A 86 5.19 18.32 37.49
C CYS A 86 5.37 16.89 36.98
N VAL A 87 5.82 16.77 35.73
CA VAL A 87 6.15 15.45 35.17
C VAL A 87 7.48 14.92 35.72
N ARG A 88 8.36 15.83 36.19
CA ARG A 88 9.76 15.54 36.52
C ARG A 88 10.08 15.52 38.01
N GLU A 89 9.15 15.88 38.90
CA GLU A 89 9.44 15.94 40.35
C GLU A 89 9.87 14.56 40.90
N ASP A 90 9.37 13.47 40.33
CA ASP A 90 9.72 12.10 40.72
C ASP A 90 10.88 11.50 39.90
N PHE A 91 11.53 12.29 39.04
CA PHE A 91 12.62 11.80 38.20
C PHE A 91 13.97 12.12 38.85
N VAL A 92 14.75 11.08 39.16
CA VAL A 92 16.13 11.21 39.63
C VAL A 92 16.98 11.87 38.53
N GLU A 93 17.94 12.74 38.87
CA GLU A 93 18.74 13.52 37.90
C GLU A 93 19.41 12.65 36.81
N ASP A 94 19.80 11.41 37.14
CA ASP A 94 20.43 10.45 36.22
C ASP A 94 19.45 9.50 35.52
N SER A 95 18.15 9.79 35.55
CA SER A 95 17.14 8.92 34.95
C SER A 95 17.26 8.85 33.43
N LYS A 96 17.23 7.64 32.89
CA LYS A 96 17.11 7.39 31.45
C LYS A 96 15.68 7.67 31.02
N LEU A 97 15.51 8.69 30.17
CA LEU A 97 14.20 9.08 29.67
C LEU A 97 13.86 8.37 28.36
N SER A 98 12.59 8.04 28.15
CA SER A 98 12.06 7.61 26.85
C SER A 98 10.61 8.05 26.65
N ILE A 99 10.26 8.39 25.42
CA ILE A 99 8.91 8.80 25.02
C ILE A 99 8.21 7.61 24.37
N HIS A 100 6.95 7.38 24.75
CA HIS A 100 6.13 6.30 24.22
C HIS A 100 4.81 6.86 23.68
N VAL A 101 4.65 6.75 22.36
CA VAL A 101 3.46 7.21 21.64
C VAL A 101 2.60 6.01 21.27
N PHE A 102 1.38 5.98 21.80
CA PHE A 102 0.39 4.95 21.50
C PHE A 102 -0.71 5.54 20.65
N CYS A 103 -1.13 4.81 19.63
CA CYS A 103 -2.23 5.20 18.77
C CYS A 103 -3.21 4.04 18.65
N ASP A 104 -4.50 4.36 18.62
CA ASP A 104 -5.55 3.37 18.42
C ASP A 104 -6.71 3.91 17.57
N ALA A 105 -7.40 2.98 16.93
CA ALA A 105 -8.42 3.15 15.93
C ALA A 105 -9.66 2.32 16.27
N SER A 106 -10.77 2.97 16.59
CA SER A 106 -12.09 2.32 16.67
C SER A 106 -13.00 2.78 15.54
N GLN A 107 -14.13 2.09 15.36
CA GLN A 107 -15.16 2.53 14.41
C GLN A 107 -15.77 3.89 14.79
N SER A 108 -15.72 4.25 16.08
CA SER A 108 -16.33 5.47 16.59
C SER A 108 -15.33 6.63 16.69
N ALA A 109 -14.08 6.35 17.05
CA ALA A 109 -13.07 7.36 17.26
C ALA A 109 -11.66 6.80 17.24
N TYR A 110 -10.70 7.71 17.23
CA TYR A 110 -9.29 7.40 17.30
C TYR A 110 -8.61 8.27 18.32
N ALA A 111 -7.54 7.75 18.87
CA ALA A 111 -6.82 8.41 19.94
C ALA A 111 -5.31 8.24 19.83
N THR A 112 -4.62 9.21 20.39
CA THR A 112 -3.17 9.17 20.61
C THR A 112 -2.87 9.54 22.04
N CYS A 113 -1.96 8.79 22.65
CA CYS A 113 -1.50 8.98 24.02
C CYS A 113 0.02 9.02 24.02
N ILE A 114 0.60 9.99 24.69
CA ILE A 114 2.04 10.19 24.76
C ILE A 114 2.43 10.12 26.23
N PHE A 115 3.29 9.16 26.55
CA PHE A 115 3.84 8.98 27.88
C PHE A 115 5.32 9.32 27.90
N LEU A 116 5.77 9.91 28.99
CA LEU A 116 7.16 10.04 29.33
C LEU A 116 7.49 8.99 30.39
N ARG A 117 8.47 8.14 30.11
CA ARG A 117 9.02 7.14 31.01
C ARG A 117 10.38 7.62 31.51
N ALA A 118 10.62 7.49 32.80
CA ALA A 118 11.91 7.74 33.43
C ALA A 118 12.35 6.50 34.20
N GLU A 119 13.56 6.03 33.91
CA GLU A 119 14.14 4.84 34.50
C GLU A 119 15.41 5.19 35.26
N SER A 120 15.39 4.94 36.56
CA SER A 120 16.52 5.05 37.47
C SER A 120 16.93 3.65 37.95
N ALA A 121 18.00 3.54 38.74
CA ALA A 121 18.46 2.25 39.26
C ALA A 121 17.38 1.53 40.12
N ASP A 122 16.64 2.31 40.91
CA ASP A 122 15.71 1.77 41.92
C ASP A 122 14.24 1.89 41.52
N ASN A 123 13.90 2.75 40.55
CA ASN A 123 12.52 3.04 40.19
C ASN A 123 12.34 3.34 38.70
N THR A 124 11.21 2.88 38.14
CA THR A 124 10.74 3.28 36.82
C THR A 124 9.35 3.91 36.95
N SER A 125 9.27 5.19 36.60
CA SER A 125 8.02 5.95 36.59
C SER A 125 7.58 6.25 35.15
N CYS A 126 6.27 6.41 34.99
CA CYS A 126 5.66 6.71 33.72
C CYS A 126 4.49 7.67 33.95
N GLN A 127 4.38 8.69 33.11
CA GLN A 127 3.31 9.66 33.19
C GLN A 127 2.87 10.13 31.80
N LEU A 128 1.57 10.29 31.63
CA LEU A 128 0.96 10.86 30.43
C LEU A 128 1.31 12.35 30.34
N ILE A 129 1.88 12.74 29.22
CA ILE A 129 2.23 14.14 28.93
C ILE A 129 1.26 14.79 27.95
N GLN A 130 0.58 14.00 27.11
CA GLN A 130 -0.44 14.49 26.18
C GLN A 130 -1.33 13.35 25.71
N ALA A 131 -2.62 13.60 25.60
CA ALA A 131 -3.55 12.74 24.89
C ALA A 131 -4.58 13.54 24.09
N ARG A 132 -5.03 12.96 22.99
CA ARG A 132 -6.13 13.50 22.19
C ARG A 132 -6.94 12.37 21.60
N ASN A 133 -8.25 12.58 21.51
CA ASN A 133 -9.12 11.77 20.69
C ASN A 133 -9.93 12.61 19.71
N ARG A 134 -10.37 11.97 18.63
CA ARG A 134 -11.20 12.56 17.59
C ARG A 134 -12.19 11.52 17.09
N VAL A 135 -13.41 11.96 16.79
CA VAL A 135 -14.46 11.09 16.25
C VAL A 135 -14.05 10.63 14.84
N ALA A 136 -14.29 9.36 14.53
CA ALA A 136 -13.98 8.78 13.24
C ALA A 136 -14.75 9.48 12.12
N PRO A 137 -14.16 9.61 10.91
CA PRO A 137 -14.85 10.21 9.77
C PRO A 137 -16.16 9.48 9.42
N LEU A 138 -17.19 10.23 9.04
CA LEU A 138 -18.46 9.67 8.57
C LEU A 138 -18.31 8.88 7.26
N LYS A 139 -17.35 9.29 6.42
CA LYS A 139 -17.07 8.61 5.16
C LYS A 139 -16.46 7.25 5.48
N LYS A 140 -17.16 6.18 5.08
CA LYS A 140 -16.66 4.80 5.21
C LYS A 140 -15.34 4.66 4.48
N ILE A 141 -14.30 4.30 5.23
CA ILE A 141 -13.01 3.85 4.74
C ILE A 141 -12.69 2.50 5.40
N SER A 142 -11.81 1.70 4.82
CA SER A 142 -11.42 0.43 5.41
C SER A 142 -10.69 0.64 6.73
N ILE A 143 -10.83 -0.31 7.67
CA ILE A 143 -10.17 -0.27 8.98
C ILE A 143 -8.64 -0.04 8.85
N PRO A 144 -7.90 -0.72 7.96
CA PRO A 144 -6.48 -0.45 7.75
C PRO A 144 -6.15 1.00 7.32
N ARG A 145 -6.97 1.58 6.43
CA ARG A 145 -6.81 2.99 6.03
C ARG A 145 -7.14 3.96 7.17
N LEU A 146 -8.11 3.57 7.99
CA LEU A 146 -8.55 4.27 9.17
C LEU A 146 -7.40 4.33 10.20
N GLU A 147 -6.82 3.17 10.53
CA GLU A 147 -5.63 3.03 11.39
C GLU A 147 -4.45 3.90 10.89
N LEU A 148 -4.11 3.81 9.60
CA LEU A 148 -3.02 4.60 9.01
C LEU A 148 -3.26 6.12 9.08
N LEU A 149 -4.50 6.56 8.88
CA LEU A 149 -4.87 7.97 9.04
C LEU A 149 -4.58 8.44 10.47
N TYR A 150 -4.83 7.59 11.46
CA TYR A 150 -4.67 7.95 12.85
C TYR A 150 -3.21 7.95 13.29
N TYR A 151 -2.40 7.02 12.79
CA TYR A 151 -0.95 7.08 12.96
C TYR A 151 -0.35 8.36 12.37
N THR A 152 -0.92 8.88 11.28
CA THR A 152 -0.54 10.20 10.74
C THR A 152 -0.83 11.33 11.73
N ILE A 153 -2.03 11.33 12.33
CA ILE A 153 -2.40 12.33 13.34
C ILE A 153 -1.56 12.18 14.61
N GLY A 154 -1.28 10.95 15.04
CA GLY A 154 -0.45 10.66 16.20
C GLY A 154 0.99 11.12 16.01
N ALA A 155 1.57 10.91 14.82
CA ALA A 155 2.90 11.43 14.47
C ALA A 155 2.95 12.96 14.52
N ARG A 156 1.90 13.66 14.03
CA ARG A 156 1.80 15.12 14.14
C ARG A 156 1.71 15.59 15.59
N LEU A 157 0.88 14.94 16.40
CA LEU A 157 0.72 15.26 17.82
C LEU A 157 2.05 15.07 18.56
N ALA A 158 2.70 13.93 18.35
CA ALA A 158 4.01 13.63 18.93
C ALA A 158 5.03 14.70 18.56
N LYS A 159 5.16 15.04 17.27
CA LYS A 159 6.11 16.06 16.82
C LYS A 159 5.86 17.42 17.49
N ALA A 160 4.60 17.85 17.58
CA ALA A 160 4.23 19.11 18.22
C ALA A 160 4.56 19.08 19.73
N THR A 161 4.09 18.07 20.46
CA THR A 161 4.29 17.94 21.91
C THR A 161 5.77 17.86 22.28
N ILE A 162 6.57 17.09 21.53
CA ILE A 162 8.00 16.93 21.80
C ILE A 162 8.75 18.25 21.58
N SER A 163 8.38 18.99 20.54
CA SER A 163 8.99 20.29 20.24
C SER A 163 8.63 21.35 21.29
N GLU A 164 7.36 21.40 21.71
CA GLU A 164 6.89 22.34 22.73
C GLU A 164 7.53 22.06 24.11
N LEU A 165 7.83 20.80 24.42
CA LEU A 165 8.45 20.39 25.68
C LEU A 165 9.99 20.34 25.62
N GLY A 166 10.62 20.60 24.47
CA GLY A 166 12.07 20.54 24.30
C GLY A 166 12.67 19.15 24.54
N LEU A 167 11.98 18.09 24.10
CA LEU A 167 12.34 16.69 24.35
C LEU A 167 12.93 15.98 23.11
N GLU A 168 13.44 16.72 22.12
CA GLU A 168 13.87 16.18 20.82
C GLU A 168 15.03 15.19 20.90
N LYS A 169 15.82 15.26 21.97
CA LYS A 169 16.98 14.37 22.20
C LYS A 169 16.61 13.07 22.91
N ILE A 170 15.36 12.93 23.37
CA ILE A 170 14.91 11.77 24.12
C ILE A 170 14.51 10.65 23.14
N PRO A 171 14.96 9.40 23.36
CA PRO A 171 14.53 8.25 22.56
C PRO A 171 13.00 8.12 22.52
N ILE A 172 12.45 7.84 21.34
CA ILE A 172 11.00 7.74 21.11
C ILE A 172 10.62 6.38 20.52
N PHE A 173 9.48 5.86 20.97
CA PHE A 173 8.90 4.63 20.48
C PHE A 173 7.44 4.86 20.10
N TYR A 174 7.05 4.37 18.92
CA TYR A 174 5.66 4.40 18.45
C TYR A 174 5.07 3.01 18.52
N TRP A 175 3.88 2.90 19.11
CA TRP A 175 3.22 1.63 19.39
C TRP A 175 1.87 1.56 18.67
N SER A 176 1.65 0.41 18.03
CA SER A 176 0.45 0.12 17.22
C SER A 176 0.07 -1.35 17.36
N ASP A 177 -1.22 -1.63 17.33
CA ASP A 177 -1.84 -2.95 17.25
C ASP A 177 -2.29 -3.32 15.83
N SER A 178 -2.03 -2.45 14.86
CA SER A 178 -2.31 -2.69 13.44
C SER A 178 -1.06 -3.22 12.74
N MET A 179 -1.02 -4.53 12.52
CA MET A 179 0.04 -5.16 11.73
C MET A 179 0.09 -4.64 10.28
N ASN A 180 -1.08 -4.39 9.67
CA ASN A 180 -1.19 -3.93 8.28
C ASN A 180 -0.61 -2.52 8.09
N ALA A 181 -1.00 -1.58 8.97
CA ALA A 181 -0.50 -0.22 8.89
C ALA A 181 1.00 -0.14 9.25
N LEU A 182 1.46 -0.91 10.25
CA LEU A 182 2.88 -1.02 10.57
C LEU A 182 3.69 -1.53 9.38
N TYR A 183 3.18 -2.53 8.66
CA TYR A 183 3.83 -3.05 7.47
C TYR A 183 4.00 -1.95 6.40
N TRP A 184 2.96 -1.15 6.16
CA TRP A 184 3.03 -0.02 5.23
C TRP A 184 4.01 1.06 5.67
N ILE A 185 4.07 1.39 6.98
CA ILE A 185 4.98 2.40 7.51
C ILE A 185 6.44 1.97 7.35
N LYS A 186 6.74 0.71 7.67
CA LYS A 186 8.10 0.15 7.61
C LYS A 186 8.61 0.03 6.18
N ARG A 187 7.74 -0.24 5.21
CA ARG A 187 8.15 -0.48 3.82
C ARG A 187 7.89 0.70 2.88
N ASN A 188 8.89 0.97 2.02
CA ASN A 188 8.79 1.96 0.98
C ASN A 188 8.45 1.30 -0.37
N GLU A 189 7.20 0.88 -0.55
CA GLU A 189 6.72 0.24 -1.79
C GLU A 189 5.77 1.17 -2.57
N ASN A 190 5.36 0.73 -3.77
CA ASN A 190 4.46 1.48 -4.65
C ASN A 190 2.99 1.40 -4.19
N TRP A 191 2.71 2.01 -3.04
CA TRP A 191 1.37 2.06 -2.47
C TRP A 191 0.40 2.92 -3.29
N ALA A 192 -0.89 2.61 -3.18
CA ALA A 192 -1.96 3.45 -3.69
C ALA A 192 -1.92 4.83 -3.05
N THR A 193 -2.44 5.84 -3.76
CA THR A 193 -2.25 7.27 -3.41
C THR A 193 -2.61 7.59 -1.97
N PHE A 194 -3.68 6.98 -1.43
CA PHE A 194 -4.06 7.18 -0.04
C PHE A 194 -2.95 6.70 0.89
N VAL A 195 -2.57 5.42 0.83
CA VAL A 195 -1.55 4.83 1.71
C VAL A 195 -0.21 5.52 1.51
N TYR A 196 0.22 5.72 0.27
CA TYR A 196 1.48 6.38 -0.07
C TYR A 196 1.62 7.75 0.60
N ASN A 197 0.61 8.61 0.47
CA ASN A 197 0.69 9.98 1.01
C ASN A 197 0.77 10.00 2.54
N ARG A 198 0.06 9.10 3.25
CA ARG A 198 0.13 9.01 4.72
C ARG A 198 1.45 8.40 5.19
N VAL A 199 1.91 7.33 4.54
CA VAL A 199 3.21 6.72 4.84
C VAL A 199 4.33 7.73 4.62
N LEU A 200 4.31 8.47 3.50
CA LEU A 200 5.29 9.51 3.22
C LEU A 200 5.33 10.57 4.32
N GLU A 201 4.17 11.00 4.81
CA GLU A 201 4.09 11.96 5.89
C GLU A 201 4.59 11.40 7.23
N ILE A 202 4.14 10.20 7.62
CA ILE A 202 4.60 9.52 8.84
C ILE A 202 6.13 9.38 8.83
N ARG A 203 6.71 8.98 7.70
CA ARG A 203 8.17 8.81 7.53
C ARG A 203 8.94 10.14 7.48
N LYS A 204 8.28 11.26 7.20
CA LYS A 204 8.87 12.60 7.35
C LYS A 204 8.89 13.06 8.82
N LEU A 205 7.93 12.62 9.61
CA LEU A 205 7.77 13.01 11.01
C LEU A 205 8.44 12.06 12.00
N THR A 206 8.64 10.80 11.61
CA THR A 206 9.09 9.70 12.48
C THR A 206 10.08 8.80 11.75
N ASN A 207 10.92 8.08 12.50
CA ASN A 207 11.75 7.03 11.94
C ASN A 207 10.96 5.71 11.89
N PRO A 208 10.86 5.02 10.74
CA PRO A 208 10.24 3.69 10.65
C PRO A 208 10.74 2.67 11.68
N GLU A 209 12.01 2.76 12.06
CA GLU A 209 12.66 1.86 13.02
C GLU A 209 12.23 2.10 14.47
N ASP A 210 11.46 3.16 14.77
CA ASP A 210 10.91 3.42 16.10
C ASP A 210 9.52 2.78 16.30
N TRP A 211 8.91 2.26 15.22
CA TRP A 211 7.58 1.67 15.25
C TRP A 211 7.60 0.21 15.70
N ARG A 212 6.78 -0.11 16.69
CA ARG A 212 6.67 -1.42 17.35
C ARG A 212 5.20 -1.88 17.35
N HIS A 213 5.03 -3.19 17.28
CA HIS A 213 3.73 -3.81 17.44
C HIS A 213 3.48 -4.22 18.90
N ILE A 214 2.25 -4.03 19.36
CA ILE A 214 1.73 -4.52 20.65
C ILE A 214 0.35 -5.14 20.44
N SER A 215 -0.06 -6.03 21.35
CA SER A 215 -1.44 -6.49 21.38
C SER A 215 -2.39 -5.34 21.74
N GLY A 216 -3.56 -5.28 21.08
CA GLY A 216 -4.57 -4.25 21.37
C GLY A 216 -5.05 -4.25 22.83
N THR A 217 -5.04 -5.40 23.52
CA THR A 217 -5.39 -5.47 24.96
C THR A 217 -4.37 -4.78 25.87
N LEU A 218 -3.16 -4.54 25.37
CA LEU A 218 -2.08 -3.85 26.07
C LEU A 218 -1.92 -2.39 25.62
N ASN A 219 -2.73 -1.94 24.65
CA ASN A 219 -2.68 -0.62 24.06
C ASN A 219 -3.45 0.40 24.92
N PRO A 220 -2.77 1.33 25.62
CA PRO A 220 -3.45 2.32 26.44
C PRO A 220 -4.26 3.32 25.62
N ALA A 221 -4.07 3.40 24.29
CA ALA A 221 -4.89 4.26 23.43
C ALA A 221 -6.31 3.71 23.18
N ASP A 222 -6.60 2.47 23.55
CA ASP A 222 -7.93 1.86 23.46
C ASP A 222 -8.97 2.59 24.35
N LEU A 223 -8.58 2.97 25.57
CA LEU A 223 -9.46 3.71 26.49
C LEU A 223 -9.97 5.03 25.89
N PRO A 224 -9.12 5.94 25.37
CA PRO A 224 -9.60 7.18 24.74
C PRO A 224 -10.20 7.01 23.33
N SER A 225 -9.97 5.89 22.63
CA SER A 225 -10.55 5.63 21.30
C SER A 225 -11.96 5.02 21.39
N ARG A 226 -12.27 4.29 22.47
CA ARG A 226 -13.58 3.72 22.77
C ARG A 226 -14.41 4.58 23.71
N GLY A 227 -13.73 5.33 24.57
CA GLY A 227 -14.32 6.14 25.62
C GLY A 227 -14.52 5.37 26.91
N SER A 228 -14.72 6.11 27.99
CA SER A 228 -15.02 5.56 29.31
C SER A 228 -15.95 6.48 30.05
N ASN A 229 -16.59 6.01 31.12
CA ASN A 229 -17.22 6.93 32.06
C ASN A 229 -16.19 7.50 33.06
N ALA A 230 -16.59 8.55 33.78
CA ALA A 230 -15.72 9.26 34.72
C ALA A 230 -15.22 8.38 35.87
N GLU A 231 -16.04 7.46 36.36
CA GLU A 231 -15.68 6.57 37.45
C GLU A 231 -14.65 5.52 37.01
N GLU A 232 -14.85 4.94 35.83
CA GLU A 232 -13.88 4.02 35.21
C GLU A 232 -12.53 4.71 34.99
N LEU A 233 -12.53 5.94 34.47
CA LEU A 233 -11.30 6.69 34.25
C LEU A 233 -10.52 6.89 35.56
N VAL A 234 -11.20 7.35 36.62
CA VAL A 234 -10.56 7.61 37.92
C VAL A 234 -9.99 6.33 38.51
N LYS A 235 -10.70 5.20 38.41
CA LYS A 235 -10.23 3.90 38.92
C LYS A 235 -9.08 3.32 38.10
N SER A 236 -8.98 3.64 36.81
CA SER A 236 -8.00 3.05 35.91
C SER A 236 -6.56 3.50 36.14
N LEU A 237 -6.35 4.68 36.74
CA LEU A 237 -5.05 5.35 36.81
C LEU A 237 -4.36 5.47 35.44
N TRP A 238 -5.13 5.54 34.35
CA TRP A 238 -4.60 5.46 32.98
C TRP A 238 -3.50 6.49 32.65
N TRP A 239 -3.50 7.64 33.30
CA TRP A 239 -2.46 8.67 33.14
C TRP A 239 -1.08 8.25 33.67
N GLU A 240 -0.99 7.15 34.39
CA GLU A 240 0.25 6.57 34.88
C GLU A 240 0.92 5.60 33.90
N GLY A 241 0.25 5.34 32.77
CA GLY A 241 0.70 4.39 31.75
C GLY A 241 0.45 2.93 32.12
N PRO A 242 0.58 2.01 31.15
CA PRO A 242 0.33 0.61 31.40
C PRO A 242 1.46 -0.01 32.24
N ASN A 243 1.12 -0.98 33.11
CA ASN A 243 2.07 -1.60 34.04
C ASN A 243 3.33 -2.17 33.37
N TRP A 244 3.19 -2.73 32.17
CA TRP A 244 4.33 -3.30 31.43
C TRP A 244 5.35 -2.24 31.02
N LEU A 245 4.95 -0.97 30.88
CA LEU A 245 5.85 0.11 30.50
C LEU A 245 6.83 0.48 31.64
N ARG A 246 6.47 0.13 32.89
CA ARG A 246 7.34 0.28 34.06
C ARG A 246 8.34 -0.86 34.23
N ARG A 247 8.22 -1.93 33.45
CA ARG A 247 9.15 -3.06 33.49
C ARG A 247 10.43 -2.74 32.68
N PRO A 248 11.49 -3.54 32.87
CA PRO A 248 12.69 -3.47 32.03
C PRO A 248 12.37 -3.60 30.53
N ILE A 249 13.28 -3.14 29.68
CA ILE A 249 13.08 -3.08 28.23
C ILE A 249 12.93 -4.47 27.60
N GLU A 250 13.52 -5.49 28.22
CA GLU A 250 13.52 -6.89 27.84
C GLU A 250 12.14 -7.52 28.00
N ASP A 251 11.34 -7.04 28.96
CA ASP A 251 10.00 -7.56 29.27
C ASP A 251 8.90 -6.90 28.42
N ARG A 252 9.27 -6.04 27.47
CA ARG A 252 8.29 -5.32 26.66
C ARG A 252 7.54 -6.29 25.73
N PRO A 253 6.20 -6.15 25.62
CA PRO A 253 5.36 -7.07 24.85
C PRO A 253 5.43 -6.77 23.34
N VAL A 254 6.64 -6.85 22.76
CA VAL A 254 6.82 -6.74 21.32
C VAL A 254 6.42 -8.05 20.69
N SER A 255 5.45 -8.01 19.79
CA SER A 255 5.03 -9.18 19.02
C SER A 255 5.54 -9.10 17.58
N GLU A 256 5.78 -10.26 16.98
CA GLU A 256 6.11 -10.34 15.56
C GLU A 256 4.93 -9.85 14.72
N THR A 257 5.25 -9.10 13.66
CA THR A 257 4.25 -8.55 12.75
C THR A 257 4.09 -9.46 11.54
N ILE A 258 2.95 -10.14 11.44
CA ILE A 258 2.54 -10.86 10.23
C ILE A 258 1.30 -10.14 9.68
N PRO A 259 1.44 -9.28 8.66
CA PRO A 259 0.28 -8.60 8.11
C PRO A 259 -0.62 -9.57 7.37
N ASP A 260 -1.87 -9.15 7.17
CA ASP A 260 -2.73 -9.76 6.17
C ASP A 260 -2.23 -9.30 4.78
N PHE A 261 -1.62 -10.24 4.05
CA PHE A 261 -1.06 -9.93 2.74
C PHE A 261 -2.12 -9.59 1.70
N ASP A 262 -3.36 -10.08 1.82
CA ASP A 262 -4.43 -9.72 0.89
C ASP A 262 -4.83 -8.26 1.08
N VAL A 263 -4.97 -7.84 2.34
CA VAL A 263 -5.22 -6.44 2.69
C VAL A 263 -4.08 -5.54 2.21
N VAL A 264 -2.84 -5.90 2.52
CA VAL A 264 -1.67 -5.09 2.14
C VAL A 264 -1.52 -5.00 0.62
N ASN A 265 -1.66 -6.12 -0.09
CA ASN A 265 -1.49 -6.17 -1.55
C ASN A 265 -2.65 -5.48 -2.28
N SER A 266 -3.85 -5.39 -1.68
CA SER A 266 -4.97 -4.62 -2.24
C SER A 266 -4.63 -3.13 -2.41
N GLU A 267 -3.70 -2.61 -1.58
CA GLU A 267 -3.22 -1.23 -1.63
C GLU A 267 -1.94 -1.06 -2.45
N LYS A 268 -1.42 -2.11 -3.10
CA LYS A 268 -0.34 -1.95 -4.08
C LYS A 268 -0.92 -1.40 -5.37
N ARG A 269 -0.30 -0.35 -5.92
CA ARG A 269 -0.62 0.07 -7.28
C ARG A 269 -0.27 -1.08 -8.21
N LYS A 270 -1.27 -1.59 -8.93
CA LYS A 270 -1.04 -2.52 -10.03
C LYS A 270 -0.17 -1.80 -11.04
N THR A 271 1.06 -2.26 -11.22
CA THR A 271 1.88 -1.86 -12.37
C THR A 271 1.15 -2.39 -13.60
N ILE A 272 0.39 -1.53 -14.27
CA ILE A 272 -0.19 -1.88 -15.57
C ILE A 272 0.99 -1.96 -16.53
N VAL A 273 1.54 -3.16 -16.69
CA VAL A 273 2.31 -3.47 -17.89
C VAL A 273 1.26 -3.55 -18.98
N SER A 274 1.04 -2.45 -19.71
CA SER A 274 0.25 -2.54 -20.93
C SER A 274 1.06 -3.38 -21.91
N VAL A 275 0.81 -4.68 -21.92
CA VAL A 275 1.11 -5.47 -23.10
C VAL A 275 0.11 -4.99 -24.13
N THR A 276 0.55 -4.11 -25.03
CA THR A 276 -0.20 -3.86 -26.26
C THR A 276 -0.27 -5.18 -26.99
N ASN A 277 -1.39 -5.89 -26.85
CA ASN A 277 -1.77 -6.93 -27.80
C ASN A 277 -2.10 -6.20 -29.11
N THR A 278 -1.08 -5.84 -29.88
CA THR A 278 -1.28 -5.51 -31.28
C THR A 278 -1.74 -6.80 -31.94
N THR A 279 -3.05 -6.92 -32.08
CA THR A 279 -3.69 -7.92 -32.93
C THR A 279 -3.02 -7.87 -34.29
N THR A 280 -2.23 -8.91 -34.57
CA THR A 280 -1.77 -9.27 -35.91
C THR A 280 -1.09 -8.14 -36.69
N GLU A 281 -0.26 -7.33 -36.04
CA GLU A 281 0.74 -6.57 -36.79
C GLU A 281 1.86 -7.53 -37.18
N GLN A 282 1.90 -7.83 -38.48
CA GLN A 282 3.01 -8.46 -39.18
C GLN A 282 4.33 -8.00 -38.56
N LEU A 283 5.26 -8.92 -38.33
CA LEU A 283 6.59 -8.59 -37.82
C LEU A 283 7.20 -7.48 -38.70
N GLU A 284 7.10 -6.24 -38.25
CA GLU A 284 7.30 -5.04 -39.07
C GLU A 284 8.73 -4.95 -39.61
N TYR A 285 9.65 -5.72 -39.03
CA TYR A 285 11.02 -5.84 -39.51
C TYR A 285 11.16 -6.68 -40.80
N PHE A 286 10.17 -7.50 -41.15
CA PHE A 286 10.19 -8.28 -42.40
C PHE A 286 10.23 -7.38 -43.63
N SER A 287 9.57 -6.21 -43.58
CA SER A 287 9.59 -5.21 -44.66
C SER A 287 10.82 -4.30 -44.62
N LYS A 288 11.53 -4.23 -43.48
CA LYS A 288 12.66 -3.30 -43.23
C LYS A 288 14.04 -3.94 -43.44
N VAL A 289 14.12 -5.25 -43.68
CA VAL A 289 15.39 -5.99 -43.82
C VAL A 289 15.50 -6.60 -45.21
N SER A 290 16.54 -6.21 -45.95
CA SER A 290 16.80 -6.64 -47.34
C SER A 290 17.67 -7.89 -47.50
N SER A 291 18.11 -8.51 -46.39
CA SER A 291 18.96 -9.71 -46.42
C SER A 291 18.34 -10.85 -45.62
N PHE A 292 18.15 -12.00 -46.27
CA PHE A 292 17.61 -13.20 -45.62
C PHE A 292 18.47 -13.65 -44.45
N ARG A 293 19.80 -13.74 -44.64
CA ARG A 293 20.73 -14.08 -43.56
C ARG A 293 20.63 -13.13 -42.37
N LYS A 294 20.46 -11.83 -42.61
CA LYS A 294 20.27 -10.83 -41.54
C LYS A 294 18.92 -11.03 -40.84
N MET A 295 17.86 -11.30 -41.59
CA MET A 295 16.51 -11.57 -41.07
C MET A 295 16.46 -12.84 -40.21
N THR A 296 17.09 -13.92 -40.65
CA THR A 296 17.20 -15.17 -39.90
C THR A 296 17.93 -14.94 -38.58
N ARG A 297 19.04 -14.20 -38.60
CA ARG A 297 19.77 -13.87 -37.37
C ARG A 297 18.97 -13.01 -36.40
N ILE A 298 18.29 -11.98 -36.90
CA ILE A 298 17.43 -11.12 -36.06
C ILE A 298 16.33 -11.97 -35.42
N THR A 299 15.67 -12.82 -36.19
CA THR A 299 14.59 -13.71 -35.71
C THR A 299 15.11 -14.72 -34.69
N ALA A 300 16.29 -15.30 -34.91
CA ALA A 300 16.96 -16.21 -33.97
C ALA A 300 17.30 -15.50 -32.64
N TRP A 301 17.78 -14.26 -32.69
CA TRP A 301 18.02 -13.45 -31.50
C TRP A 301 16.74 -13.14 -30.73
N ILE A 302 15.63 -12.84 -31.42
CA ILE A 302 14.31 -12.65 -30.79
C ILE A 302 13.87 -13.93 -30.07
N PHE A 303 14.02 -15.09 -30.70
CA PHE A 303 13.69 -16.39 -30.09
C PHE A 303 14.55 -16.69 -28.87
N ARG A 304 15.86 -16.45 -28.95
CA ARG A 304 16.79 -16.62 -27.81
C ARG A 304 16.41 -15.69 -26.65
N PHE A 305 16.10 -14.43 -26.94
CA PHE A 305 15.63 -13.48 -25.93
C PHE A 305 14.36 -13.97 -25.24
N TYR A 306 13.36 -14.37 -26.03
CA TYR A 306 12.08 -14.88 -25.51
C TYR A 306 12.27 -16.12 -24.63
N LYS A 307 13.13 -17.07 -25.05
CA LYS A 307 13.44 -18.27 -24.27
C LYS A 307 14.15 -17.91 -22.98
N ASN A 308 15.23 -17.10 -23.04
CA ASN A 308 15.99 -16.68 -21.87
C ASN A 308 15.18 -15.87 -20.85
N ALA A 309 14.18 -15.10 -21.30
CA ALA A 309 13.27 -14.35 -20.44
C ALA A 309 12.39 -15.26 -19.58
N LYS A 310 12.13 -16.50 -20.02
CA LYS A 310 11.34 -17.51 -19.32
C LYS A 310 12.17 -18.50 -18.51
N THR A 311 13.50 -18.42 -18.60
CA THR A 311 14.42 -19.37 -17.97
C THR A 311 15.21 -18.72 -16.82
N GLN A 312 15.53 -19.53 -15.79
CA GLN A 312 16.40 -19.13 -14.69
C GLN A 312 17.79 -18.71 -15.19
N LYS A 313 18.45 -17.78 -14.49
CA LYS A 313 19.70 -17.15 -14.94
C LYS A 313 20.82 -18.14 -15.29
N LYS A 314 20.89 -19.28 -14.59
CA LYS A 314 21.94 -20.31 -14.76
C LYS A 314 21.82 -21.09 -16.07
N GLU A 315 20.64 -21.14 -16.67
CA GLU A 315 20.33 -21.95 -17.87
C GLU A 315 20.18 -21.10 -19.14
N ARG A 316 20.46 -19.79 -19.05
CA ARG A 316 20.35 -18.87 -20.18
C ARG A 316 21.48 -19.10 -21.18
N LYS A 317 21.14 -19.20 -22.47
CA LYS A 317 22.13 -19.27 -23.54
C LYS A 317 22.74 -17.88 -23.78
N GLY A 318 24.07 -17.81 -23.76
CA GLY A 318 24.87 -16.62 -24.13
C GLY A 318 25.75 -16.88 -25.34
N GLY A 319 26.55 -15.89 -25.77
CA GLY A 319 27.51 -16.05 -26.87
C GLY A 319 26.88 -16.02 -28.27
N THR A 320 27.51 -16.66 -29.25
CA THR A 320 27.02 -16.71 -30.65
C THR A 320 25.74 -17.55 -30.79
N LEU A 321 24.94 -17.28 -31.82
CA LEU A 321 23.78 -18.12 -32.17
C LEU A 321 24.24 -19.53 -32.53
N ASP A 322 23.52 -20.54 -32.06
CA ASP A 322 23.75 -21.92 -32.45
C ASP A 322 22.99 -22.28 -33.74
N LEU A 323 23.32 -23.44 -34.32
CA LEU A 323 22.71 -23.88 -35.57
C LEU A 323 21.20 -24.10 -35.41
N GLU A 324 20.77 -24.69 -34.30
CA GLU A 324 19.36 -24.98 -34.02
C GLU A 324 18.50 -23.70 -33.97
N GLU A 325 19.01 -22.64 -33.35
CA GLU A 325 18.33 -21.34 -33.27
C GLU A 325 18.20 -20.68 -34.63
N VAL A 326 19.22 -20.82 -35.49
CA VAL A 326 19.21 -20.30 -36.86
C VAL A 326 18.23 -21.10 -37.72
N GLU A 327 18.23 -22.44 -37.63
CA GLU A 327 17.30 -23.30 -38.37
C GLU A 327 15.84 -23.09 -37.93
N ALA A 328 15.59 -22.95 -36.62
CA ALA A 328 14.25 -22.67 -36.10
C ALA A 328 13.73 -21.31 -36.59
N ALA A 329 14.59 -20.28 -36.59
CA ALA A 329 14.27 -18.97 -37.13
C ALA A 329 13.98 -19.02 -38.64
N GLU A 330 14.77 -19.78 -39.38
CA GLU A 330 14.60 -19.96 -40.83
C GLU A 330 13.26 -20.63 -41.15
N LYS A 331 12.97 -21.76 -40.49
CA LYS A 331 11.69 -22.48 -40.64
C LYS A 331 10.50 -21.59 -40.31
N PHE A 332 10.62 -20.76 -39.28
CA PHE A 332 9.57 -19.81 -38.90
C PHE A 332 9.33 -18.76 -39.99
N ILE A 333 10.38 -18.10 -40.49
CA ILE A 333 10.27 -17.09 -41.54
C ILE A 333 9.61 -17.69 -42.78
N LEU A 334 10.07 -18.87 -43.22
CA LEU A 334 9.51 -19.56 -44.38
C LEU A 334 8.04 -19.90 -44.22
N LYS A 335 7.61 -20.40 -43.05
CA LYS A 335 6.19 -20.65 -42.76
C LYS A 335 5.35 -19.39 -42.81
N GLN A 336 5.85 -18.28 -42.26
CA GLN A 336 5.16 -17.00 -42.30
C GLN A 336 4.99 -16.50 -43.73
N VAL A 337 6.07 -16.53 -44.54
CA VAL A 337 6.01 -16.14 -45.96
C VAL A 337 5.04 -17.02 -46.73
N GLN A 338 5.10 -18.35 -46.56
CA GLN A 338 4.19 -19.28 -47.22
C GLN A 338 2.73 -19.02 -46.83
N SER A 339 2.45 -18.78 -45.55
CA SER A 339 1.09 -18.47 -45.08
C SER A 339 0.53 -17.16 -45.65
N GLN A 340 1.40 -16.18 -45.94
CA GLN A 340 1.01 -14.90 -46.55
C GLN A 340 0.81 -15.00 -48.06
N CYS A 341 1.63 -15.78 -48.75
CA CYS A 341 1.59 -15.89 -50.20
C CYS A 341 0.56 -16.92 -50.70
N PHE A 342 0.19 -17.92 -49.89
CA PHE A 342 -0.67 -19.04 -50.29
C PHE A 342 -1.96 -19.14 -49.47
N SER A 343 -2.51 -18.00 -49.04
CA SER A 343 -3.72 -17.93 -48.20
C SER A 343 -5.05 -18.25 -48.94
N GLY A 344 -5.01 -18.62 -50.21
CA GLY A 344 -6.18 -18.97 -51.03
C GLY A 344 -6.07 -20.36 -51.65
N ASN A 345 -7.21 -21.05 -51.83
CA ASN A 345 -7.35 -22.37 -52.50
C ASN A 345 -7.07 -22.28 -54.02
N GLU A 346 -5.92 -21.72 -54.42
CA GLU A 346 -5.43 -21.86 -55.79
C GLU A 346 -4.75 -23.22 -55.90
N LYS A 347 -5.26 -24.09 -56.79
CA LYS A 347 -4.60 -25.37 -57.12
C LYS A 347 -3.24 -25.08 -57.75
N LEU A 348 -2.22 -25.01 -56.92
CA LEU A 348 -0.84 -25.10 -57.36
C LEU A 348 -0.61 -26.52 -57.87
N ASN A 349 -0.45 -26.69 -59.20
CA ASN A 349 0.06 -27.92 -59.80
C ASN A 349 1.57 -28.04 -59.48
N LEU A 350 1.85 -28.24 -58.21
CA LEU A 350 3.18 -28.51 -57.68
C LEU A 350 3.18 -29.97 -57.26
N ASP A 351 4.03 -30.76 -57.90
CA ASP A 351 4.24 -32.15 -57.53
C ASP A 351 5.09 -32.17 -56.24
N ILE A 352 4.45 -32.43 -55.09
CA ILE A 352 5.06 -32.33 -53.75
C ILE A 352 5.45 -33.73 -53.26
N PRO A 353 6.75 -34.04 -53.14
CA PRO A 353 7.19 -35.05 -52.18
C PRO A 353 8.08 -34.44 -51.09
N GLY A 354 7.73 -34.67 -49.81
CA GLY A 354 8.73 -34.72 -48.72
C GLY A 354 8.45 -33.99 -47.39
N PHE A 355 7.93 -34.76 -46.43
CA PHE A 355 8.24 -34.86 -44.98
C PHE A 355 8.23 -33.68 -43.98
N ASP A 356 8.16 -32.39 -44.33
CA ASP A 356 8.34 -31.33 -43.30
C ASP A 356 7.36 -30.12 -43.37
N ALA A 357 6.17 -30.31 -43.94
CA ALA A 357 5.09 -29.31 -44.04
C ALA A 357 5.42 -28.01 -44.81
N PHE A 358 6.50 -28.00 -45.62
CA PHE A 358 6.82 -26.91 -46.53
C PHE A 358 6.36 -27.23 -47.96
N VAL A 359 5.80 -26.25 -48.66
CA VAL A 359 5.57 -26.32 -50.11
C VAL A 359 6.91 -26.17 -50.83
N ARG A 360 7.27 -27.12 -51.71
CA ARG A 360 8.48 -27.10 -52.54
C ARG A 360 8.11 -27.36 -54.00
N VAL A 361 8.88 -26.79 -54.93
CA VAL A 361 8.66 -26.98 -56.37
C VAL A 361 9.79 -27.79 -56.97
N LYS A 362 9.44 -28.89 -57.65
CA LYS A 362 10.37 -29.59 -58.54
C LYS A 362 10.48 -28.80 -59.86
N THR A 363 11.67 -28.33 -60.21
CA THR A 363 11.95 -27.79 -61.56
C THR A 363 12.96 -28.68 -62.28
N LYS A 364 12.92 -28.74 -63.62
CA LYS A 364 13.89 -29.46 -64.47
C LYS A 364 15.35 -28.97 -64.32
N ILE A 365 15.60 -27.89 -63.57
CA ILE A 365 16.93 -27.39 -63.22
C ILE A 365 17.61 -28.30 -62.18
N SER A 366 16.85 -29.07 -61.38
CA SER A 366 17.39 -30.00 -60.39
C SER A 366 18.12 -31.22 -60.98
N GLN A 367 18.27 -31.30 -62.31
CA GLN A 367 19.02 -32.35 -63.02
C GLN A 367 20.22 -31.80 -63.83
N ARG A 368 20.56 -30.51 -63.75
CA ARG A 368 21.80 -29.99 -64.35
C ARG A 368 22.96 -30.07 -63.33
N SER A 369 24.13 -30.52 -63.78
CA SER A 369 25.37 -30.22 -63.09
C SER A 369 25.67 -28.72 -63.23
N ASP A 370 25.95 -28.06 -62.11
CA ASP A 370 26.23 -26.62 -62.08
C ASP A 370 27.52 -26.30 -62.85
N ILE A 371 27.41 -25.58 -63.97
CA ILE A 371 28.54 -24.89 -64.60
C ILE A 371 28.54 -23.47 -64.04
N ARG A 372 29.66 -23.08 -63.42
CA ARG A 372 29.76 -21.94 -62.48
C ARG A 372 29.43 -20.54 -63.02
N ASP A 373 29.36 -20.33 -64.33
CA ASP A 373 29.53 -18.96 -64.84
C ASP A 373 28.33 -18.31 -65.53
N TYR A 374 27.18 -18.96 -65.70
CA TYR A 374 26.00 -18.27 -66.24
C TYR A 374 24.69 -18.81 -65.67
N PHE A 375 24.01 -18.02 -64.83
CA PHE A 375 22.57 -18.16 -64.65
C PHE A 375 21.88 -16.78 -64.58
N GLN A 376 21.01 -16.54 -65.56
CA GLN A 376 20.14 -15.38 -65.70
C GLN A 376 18.71 -15.80 -65.33
N PHE A 377 17.99 -14.99 -64.54
CA PHE A 377 16.64 -15.33 -64.09
C PHE A 377 15.60 -15.24 -65.23
N CYS A 378 14.89 -16.33 -65.50
CA CYS A 378 13.64 -16.31 -66.25
C CYS A 378 12.48 -15.97 -65.31
N CYS A 379 11.94 -14.75 -65.39
CA CYS A 379 10.71 -14.36 -64.69
C CYS A 379 9.47 -14.81 -65.48
N LEU A 380 8.59 -15.59 -64.84
CA LEU A 380 7.20 -15.76 -65.28
C LEU A 380 6.45 -14.44 -65.00
N GLN A 381 6.01 -13.79 -66.07
CA GLN A 381 5.63 -12.37 -66.10
C GLN A 381 4.21 -12.06 -65.58
N SER A 382 3.46 -13.04 -65.08
CA SER A 382 2.04 -12.87 -64.73
C SER A 382 1.71 -12.67 -63.24
N MET A 383 2.69 -12.69 -62.32
CA MET A 383 2.46 -12.44 -60.88
C MET A 383 3.02 -11.08 -60.38
N LEU A 384 3.08 -10.09 -61.28
CA LEU A 384 3.77 -8.81 -61.06
C LEU A 384 2.88 -7.67 -60.52
N LEU A 385 2.12 -7.87 -59.44
CA LEU A 385 1.36 -6.75 -58.82
C LEU A 385 1.32 -6.83 -57.28
N SER A 386 2.42 -6.40 -56.63
CA SER A 386 2.44 -5.76 -55.30
C SER A 386 3.89 -5.50 -54.85
N GLY A 387 4.13 -4.35 -54.21
CA GLY A 387 5.45 -3.73 -54.03
C GLY A 387 6.25 -4.26 -52.84
N ASN A 388 6.83 -5.46 -52.94
CA ASN A 388 7.82 -5.91 -51.96
C ASN A 388 8.94 -6.74 -52.63
N LEU A 389 10.03 -6.08 -53.03
CA LEU A 389 11.15 -6.73 -53.75
C LEU A 389 11.81 -7.86 -52.94
N PHE A 390 11.78 -7.79 -51.61
CA PHE A 390 12.39 -8.81 -50.75
C PHE A 390 11.57 -10.11 -50.68
N LEU A 391 10.25 -10.02 -50.50
CA LEU A 391 9.34 -11.18 -50.58
C LEU A 391 9.36 -11.81 -51.98
N LYS A 392 9.49 -10.99 -53.04
CA LYS A 392 9.70 -11.46 -54.42
C LYS A 392 10.99 -12.28 -54.58
N SER A 393 12.08 -11.87 -53.93
CA SER A 393 13.34 -12.63 -53.93
C SER A 393 13.27 -13.94 -53.12
N MET A 394 12.49 -13.97 -52.04
CA MET A 394 12.28 -15.18 -51.22
C MET A 394 11.37 -16.21 -51.89
N LEU A 395 10.35 -15.78 -52.64
CA LEU A 395 9.55 -16.67 -53.49
C LEU A 395 10.43 -17.43 -54.49
N ASN A 396 11.43 -16.77 -55.09
CA ASN A 396 12.40 -17.43 -55.96
C ASN A 396 13.32 -18.43 -55.23
N LEU A 397 13.67 -18.17 -53.97
CA LEU A 397 14.45 -19.10 -53.12
C LEU A 397 13.64 -20.36 -52.75
N VAL A 398 12.35 -20.20 -52.44
CA VAL A 398 11.44 -21.32 -52.11
C VAL A 398 11.14 -22.21 -53.32
N MET A 399 11.13 -21.64 -54.54
CA MET A 399 10.87 -22.37 -55.79
C MET A 399 12.10 -23.13 -56.34
N LEU A 400 13.32 -22.83 -55.88
CA LEU A 400 14.55 -23.36 -56.50
C LEU A 400 15.45 -24.22 -55.59
N GLY A 401 15.07 -24.46 -54.34
CA GLY A 401 15.66 -25.54 -53.53
C GLY A 401 17.18 -25.45 -53.33
N TYR A 402 17.74 -24.27 -53.05
CA TYR A 402 19.15 -24.14 -52.71
C TYR A 402 19.39 -24.11 -51.20
N ARG A 403 20.33 -24.94 -50.72
CA ARG A 403 21.05 -24.75 -49.45
C ARG A 403 22.28 -23.88 -49.71
N PHE A 404 22.63 -23.01 -48.77
CA PHE A 404 24.01 -22.51 -48.65
C PHE A 404 24.84 -23.48 -47.81
#